data_AF-K8NWU0-F1
#
_entry.id   AF-K8NWU0-F1
#
_cell.length_a   1.000
_cell.length_b   1.000
_cell.length_c   1.000
_cell.angle_alpha   90.00
_cell.angle_beta   90.00
_cell.angle_gamma   90.00
#
_symmetry.space_group_name_H-M   'P 1'
#
loop_
_entity.id
_entity.type
_entity.pdbx_description
1 polymer ?
#
loop_
_entity_poly.entity_id
_entity_poly.type
_entity_poly.pdbx_seq_one_letter_code
_entity_poly.pdbx_strand_id
1 'polypeptide(L)'
;MRTRLARLITAILIVMLCVTIRSGTSEAANLGEACGGAANITCNSALWCQREGGQCKAADAPGTCDKAPAFCMQIHRPVCGCNGKTYANDCERQKAKVQLDHTGACPKPPKENEPKAVKPKSKTPKSGKQQ
;
A
#
# COMPACT_ATOMS: atom_id res chain seq x y z
N MET A 1 -25.75 -16.47 -54.47
CA MET A 1 -25.72 -17.20 -53.17
C MET A 1 -24.32 -17.30 -52.58
N ARG A 2 -23.28 -17.68 -53.34
CA ARG A 2 -21.89 -17.82 -52.86
C ARG A 2 -21.27 -16.54 -52.25
N THR A 3 -21.59 -15.37 -52.79
CA THR A 3 -21.09 -14.06 -52.29
C THR A 3 -21.77 -13.59 -51.00
N ARG A 4 -23.02 -14.00 -50.74
CA ARG A 4 -23.74 -13.66 -49.50
C ARG A 4 -23.26 -14.51 -48.33
N LEU A 5 -22.99 -15.80 -48.57
CA LEU A 5 -22.43 -16.71 -47.57
C LEU A 5 -21.00 -16.31 -47.18
N ALA A 6 -20.16 -15.93 -48.15
CA ALA A 6 -18.80 -15.45 -47.87
C ALA A 6 -18.79 -14.17 -47.01
N ARG A 7 -19.68 -13.20 -47.30
CA ARG A 7 -19.82 -11.97 -46.50
C ARG A 7 -20.28 -12.24 -45.07
N LEU A 8 -21.17 -13.21 -44.86
CA LEU A 8 -21.62 -13.61 -43.53
C LEU A 8 -20.50 -14.26 -42.72
N ILE A 9 -19.71 -15.15 -43.34
CA ILE A 9 -18.58 -15.82 -42.68
C ILE A 9 -17.50 -14.80 -42.29
N THR A 10 -17.14 -13.88 -43.19
CA THR A 10 -16.17 -12.82 -42.87
C THR A 10 -16.66 -11.92 -41.75
N ALA A 11 -17.94 -11.55 -41.72
CA ALA A 11 -18.52 -10.76 -40.63
C ALA A 11 -18.48 -11.50 -39.29
N ILE A 12 -18.80 -12.79 -39.25
CA ILE A 12 -18.75 -13.61 -38.02
C ILE A 12 -17.32 -13.76 -37.52
N LEU A 13 -16.34 -13.97 -38.40
CA LEU A 13 -14.93 -14.06 -38.02
C LEU A 13 -14.39 -12.73 -37.47
N ILE A 14 -14.79 -11.59 -38.05
CA ILE A 14 -14.44 -10.26 -37.53
C ILE A 14 -15.05 -10.04 -36.15
N VAL A 15 -16.33 -10.41 -35.94
CA VAL A 15 -16.99 -10.29 -34.63
C VAL A 15 -16.33 -11.21 -33.60
N MET A 16 -16.02 -12.47 -33.94
CA MET A 16 -15.30 -13.40 -33.07
C MET A 16 -13.90 -12.88 -32.71
N LEU A 17 -13.17 -12.28 -33.67
CA LEU A 17 -11.87 -11.68 -33.43
C LEU A 17 -11.99 -10.46 -32.48
N CYS A 18 -13.00 -9.61 -32.65
CA CYS A 18 -13.28 -8.50 -31.74
C CYS A 18 -13.69 -8.95 -30.32
N VAL A 19 -14.40 -10.08 -30.18
CA VAL A 19 -14.78 -10.63 -28.86
C VAL A 19 -13.55 -11.14 -28.08
N THR A 20 -12.49 -11.57 -28.77
CA THR A 20 -11.22 -11.94 -28.12
C THR A 20 -10.35 -10.73 -27.74
N ILE A 21 -10.60 -9.57 -28.35
CA ILE A 21 -9.98 -8.30 -27.96
C ILE A 21 -10.89 -7.66 -26.89
N ARG A 22 -10.91 -8.25 -25.69
CA ARG A 22 -11.46 -7.57 -24.51
C ARG A 22 -10.57 -6.34 -24.29
N SER A 23 -10.97 -5.20 -24.84
CA SER A 23 -10.44 -3.91 -24.45
C SER A 23 -10.60 -3.83 -22.93
N GLY A 24 -9.50 -4.00 -22.20
CA GLY A 24 -9.45 -3.60 -20.80
C GLY A 24 -9.64 -2.10 -20.81
N THR A 25 -10.86 -1.64 -20.55
CA THR A 25 -11.07 -0.24 -20.21
C THR A 25 -10.25 -0.02 -18.94
N SER A 26 -9.26 0.87 -19.03
CA SER A 26 -8.45 1.31 -17.90
C SER A 26 -9.33 2.16 -16.99
N GLU A 27 -10.30 1.52 -16.36
CA GLU A 27 -11.14 2.12 -15.34
C GLU A 27 -10.34 2.09 -14.05
N ALA A 28 -10.20 3.26 -13.43
CA ALA A 28 -9.59 3.35 -12.12
C ALA A 28 -10.43 2.54 -11.12
N ALA A 29 -9.77 1.88 -10.18
CA ALA A 29 -10.40 1.04 -9.16
C ALA A 29 -11.30 1.88 -8.23
N ASN A 30 -12.45 1.32 -7.91
CA ASN A 30 -13.47 1.87 -7.01
C ASN A 30 -13.17 1.53 -5.56
N LEU A 31 -13.99 2.05 -4.65
CA LEU A 31 -13.85 1.83 -3.21
C LEU A 31 -13.89 0.33 -2.89
N GLY A 32 -12.88 -0.16 -2.17
CA GLY A 32 -12.75 -1.56 -1.79
C GLY A 32 -12.12 -2.47 -2.85
N GLU A 33 -11.86 -1.97 -4.06
CA GLU A 33 -11.21 -2.73 -5.11
C GLU A 33 -9.68 -2.73 -4.96
N ALA A 34 -9.03 -3.72 -5.58
CA ALA A 34 -7.57 -3.84 -5.55
C ALA A 34 -6.90 -2.71 -6.35
N CYS A 35 -5.75 -2.25 -5.85
CA CYS A 35 -4.91 -1.24 -6.48
C CYS A 35 -3.42 -1.59 -6.35
N GLY A 36 -2.56 -0.88 -7.09
CA GLY A 36 -1.14 -1.18 -7.16
C GLY A 36 -0.90 -2.51 -7.89
N GLY A 37 0.00 -3.32 -7.35
CA GLY A 37 0.35 -4.60 -7.97
C GLY A 37 1.13 -4.44 -9.27
N ALA A 38 1.50 -5.56 -9.89
CA ALA A 38 2.14 -5.57 -11.21
C ALA A 38 1.27 -4.93 -12.31
N ALA A 39 -0.06 -4.91 -12.10
CA ALA A 39 -1.01 -4.29 -13.01
C ALA A 39 -1.06 -2.75 -12.88
N ASN A 40 -0.34 -2.14 -11.91
CA ASN A 40 -0.29 -0.70 -11.70
C ASN A 40 -1.69 -0.04 -11.62
N ILE A 41 -2.64 -0.74 -11.00
CA ILE A 41 -4.03 -0.30 -10.94
C ILE A 41 -4.12 0.95 -10.05
N THR A 42 -4.62 2.05 -10.61
CA THR A 42 -4.84 3.30 -9.87
C THR A 42 -6.24 3.35 -9.30
N CYS A 43 -6.44 4.10 -8.22
CA CYS A 43 -7.77 4.34 -7.65
C CYS A 43 -8.43 5.57 -8.29
N ASN A 44 -9.76 5.61 -8.27
CA ASN A 44 -10.53 6.80 -8.65
C ASN A 44 -10.10 8.04 -7.85
N SER A 45 -10.35 9.24 -8.39
CA SER A 45 -9.77 10.52 -7.93
C SER A 45 -10.03 10.87 -6.45
N ALA A 46 -11.11 10.37 -5.85
CA ALA A 46 -11.45 10.59 -4.44
C ALA A 46 -10.74 9.63 -3.47
N LEU A 47 -10.10 8.58 -3.99
CA LEU A 47 -9.54 7.46 -3.23
C LEU A 47 -8.01 7.50 -3.23
N TRP A 48 -7.40 6.61 -2.46
CA TRP A 48 -5.97 6.37 -2.45
C TRP A 48 -5.69 4.87 -2.24
N CYS A 49 -4.51 4.42 -2.63
CA CYS A 49 -4.16 3.01 -2.55
C CYS A 49 -3.53 2.67 -1.19
N GLN A 50 -4.36 2.24 -0.23
CA GLN A 50 -3.88 1.80 1.08
C GLN A 50 -3.30 0.38 0.94
N ARG A 51 -1.99 0.24 1.19
CA ARG A 51 -1.26 -1.04 1.13
C ARG A 51 -1.07 -1.60 2.52
N GLU A 52 -0.61 -2.83 2.62
CA GLU A 52 -0.21 -3.40 3.90
C GLU A 52 1.02 -2.66 4.47
N GLY A 53 1.12 -2.60 5.81
CA GLY A 53 2.24 -1.96 6.47
C GLY A 53 3.57 -2.67 6.19
N GLY A 54 4.68 -1.91 6.21
CA GLY A 54 6.03 -2.47 6.03
C GLY A 54 6.46 -2.64 4.58
N GLN A 55 5.61 -2.28 3.62
CA GLN A 55 5.86 -2.45 2.19
C GLN A 55 6.45 -1.20 1.52
N CYS A 56 7.18 -0.35 2.26
CA CYS A 56 7.72 0.91 1.73
C CYS A 56 8.64 0.73 0.52
N LYS A 57 9.36 -0.39 0.46
CA LYS A 57 10.34 -0.70 -0.61
C LYS A 57 9.78 -1.52 -1.76
N ALA A 58 8.53 -1.97 -1.67
CA ALA A 58 7.87 -2.69 -2.74
C ALA A 58 7.22 -1.68 -3.69
N ALA A 59 7.76 -1.52 -4.90
CA ALA A 59 7.19 -0.61 -5.91
C ALA A 59 5.77 -1.03 -6.29
N ASP A 60 5.58 -2.33 -6.54
CA ASP A 60 4.33 -2.93 -7.02
C ASP A 60 3.54 -3.61 -5.89
N ALA A 61 3.67 -3.16 -4.64
CA ALA A 61 2.88 -3.75 -3.57
C ALA A 61 1.38 -3.52 -3.79
N PRO A 62 0.55 -4.58 -3.72
CA PRO A 62 -0.89 -4.45 -3.86
C PRO A 62 -1.48 -3.75 -2.65
N GLY A 63 -2.65 -3.15 -2.85
CA GLY A 63 -3.44 -2.53 -1.81
C GLY A 63 -4.92 -2.55 -2.16
N THR A 64 -5.67 -1.80 -1.37
CA THR A 64 -7.10 -1.59 -1.57
C THR A 64 -7.37 -0.09 -1.67
N CYS A 65 -8.22 0.29 -2.62
CA CYS A 65 -8.66 1.67 -2.75
C CYS A 65 -9.57 2.03 -1.58
N ASP A 66 -9.16 3.05 -0.82
CA ASP A 66 -9.91 3.51 0.34
C ASP A 66 -10.06 5.04 0.33
N LYS A 67 -10.97 5.54 1.17
CA LYS A 67 -11.12 6.97 1.45
C LYS A 67 -10.10 7.39 2.49
N ALA A 68 -9.44 8.52 2.27
CA ALA A 68 -8.66 9.15 3.33
C ALA A 68 -9.63 9.70 4.41
N PRO A 69 -9.35 9.50 5.71
CA PRO A 69 -10.17 10.08 6.77
C PRO A 69 -10.24 11.61 6.68
N ALA A 70 -11.44 12.18 6.75
CA ALA A 70 -11.63 13.63 6.75
C ALA A 70 -11.23 14.26 8.10
N PHE A 71 -11.54 13.55 9.18
CA PHE A 71 -11.28 13.96 10.56
C PHE A 71 -10.66 12.81 11.35
N CYS A 72 -9.81 13.16 12.31
CA CYS A 72 -9.14 12.21 13.18
C CYS A 72 -9.27 12.68 14.63
N MET A 73 -9.56 11.75 15.52
CA MET A 73 -9.54 12.03 16.96
C MET A 73 -8.10 12.27 17.43
N GLN A 74 -7.94 13.09 18.47
CA GLN A 74 -6.65 13.37 19.10
C GLN A 74 -6.18 12.22 20.01
N ILE A 75 -6.06 11.02 19.44
CA ILE A 75 -5.53 9.85 20.13
C ILE A 75 -4.03 9.76 19.85
N HIS A 76 -3.21 9.65 20.89
CA HIS A 76 -1.77 9.49 20.73
C HIS A 76 -1.37 8.00 20.68
N ARG A 77 -1.18 7.47 19.47
CA ARG A 77 -0.73 6.10 19.18
C ARG A 77 0.20 6.12 17.95
N PRO A 78 1.46 6.57 18.12
CA PRO A 78 2.29 6.99 17.00
C PRO A 78 2.60 5.87 16.01
N VAL A 79 2.74 6.24 14.74
CA VAL A 79 3.14 5.35 13.64
C VAL A 79 4.20 6.03 12.77
N CYS A 80 5.04 5.23 12.10
CA CYS A 80 6.02 5.72 11.15
C CYS A 80 5.50 5.55 9.73
N GLY A 81 5.47 6.63 8.96
CA GLY A 81 5.16 6.58 7.53
C GLY A 81 6.39 6.25 6.70
N CYS A 82 6.19 5.71 5.49
CA CYS A 82 7.29 5.45 4.54
C CYS A 82 8.08 6.70 4.12
N ASN A 83 7.58 7.89 4.43
CA ASN A 83 8.30 9.15 4.25
C ASN A 83 9.21 9.51 5.44
N GLY A 84 9.40 8.61 6.41
CA GLY A 84 10.23 8.84 7.60
C GLY A 84 9.61 9.79 8.63
N LYS A 85 8.35 10.23 8.44
CA LYS A 85 7.64 11.11 9.38
C LYS A 85 6.86 10.28 10.39
N THR A 86 6.98 10.67 11.66
CA THR A 86 6.09 10.14 12.72
C THR A 86 4.76 10.87 12.69
N TYR A 87 3.66 10.11 12.64
CA TYR A 87 2.29 10.62 12.78
C TYR A 87 1.78 10.32 14.18
N ALA A 88 0.93 11.20 14.73
CA ALA A 88 0.39 11.05 16.08
C ALA A 88 -0.47 9.77 16.24
N ASN A 89 -1.12 9.35 15.15
CA ASN A 89 -1.83 8.08 15.03
C ASN A 89 -1.96 7.66 13.55
N ASP A 90 -2.49 6.47 13.33
CA ASP A 90 -2.68 5.92 11.98
C ASP A 90 -3.71 6.70 11.16
N CYS A 91 -4.76 7.25 11.78
CA CYS A 91 -5.73 8.10 11.08
C CYS A 91 -5.06 9.33 10.46
N GLU A 92 -4.20 10.03 11.22
CA GLU A 92 -3.45 11.21 10.74
C GLU A 92 -2.49 10.82 9.58
N ARG A 93 -1.91 9.63 9.63
CA ARG A 93 -1.09 9.09 8.52
C ARG A 93 -1.93 8.85 7.27
N GLN A 94 -3.07 8.17 7.41
CA GLN A 94 -3.99 7.88 6.30
C GLN A 94 -4.57 9.15 5.69
N LYS A 95 -4.89 10.15 6.52
CA LYS A 95 -5.35 11.47 6.07
C LYS A 95 -4.30 12.17 5.19
N ALA A 96 -3.02 11.99 5.50
CA ALA A 96 -1.91 12.44 4.67
C ALA A 96 -1.61 11.53 3.45
N LYS A 97 -2.36 10.43 3.29
CA LYS A 97 -2.20 9.42 2.22
C LYS A 97 -0.77 8.86 2.13
N VAL A 98 -0.11 8.69 3.27
CA VAL A 98 1.25 8.13 3.36
C VAL A 98 1.19 6.68 3.78
N GLN A 99 1.91 5.78 3.11
CA GLN A 99 1.95 4.36 3.47
C GLN A 99 2.55 4.12 4.86
N LEU A 100 2.05 3.12 5.57
CA LEU A 100 2.58 2.70 6.87
C LEU A 100 3.90 1.96 6.66
N ASP A 101 4.95 2.39 7.35
CA ASP A 101 6.19 1.63 7.47
C ASP A 101 6.06 0.64 8.63
N HIS A 102 5.94 1.15 9.85
CA HIS A 102 5.77 0.32 11.03
C HIS A 102 4.97 1.06 12.12
N THR A 103 4.45 0.28 13.08
CA THR A 103 3.86 0.83 14.30
C THR A 103 4.91 1.47 15.19
N GLY A 104 4.56 2.49 15.96
CA GLY A 104 5.49 3.27 16.78
C GLY A 104 6.11 4.44 16.01
N ALA A 105 6.76 5.34 16.75
CA ALA A 105 7.43 6.50 16.14
C ALA A 105 8.63 6.07 15.27
N CYS A 106 8.93 6.87 14.25
CA CYS A 106 10.14 6.67 13.45
C CYS A 106 11.41 6.79 14.33
N PRO A 107 12.50 6.10 13.97
CA PRO A 107 13.79 6.28 14.63
C PRO A 107 14.21 7.75 14.58
N LYS A 108 14.64 8.30 15.72
CA LYS A 108 15.26 9.63 15.73
C LYS A 108 16.62 9.52 15.03
N PRO A 109 17.00 10.48 14.16
CA PRO A 109 18.37 10.53 13.68
C PRO A 109 19.32 10.63 14.90
N PRO A 110 20.50 10.00 14.84
CA PRO A 110 21.50 10.16 15.89
C PRO A 110 21.79 11.65 16.06
N LYS A 111 21.63 12.20 17.25
CA LYS A 111 22.09 13.57 17.52
C LYS A 111 23.62 13.56 17.46
N GLU A 112 24.21 14.32 16.55
CA GLU A 112 25.66 14.29 16.28
C GLU A 112 26.54 14.83 17.43
N ASN A 113 25.99 15.25 18.57
CA ASN A 113 26.77 15.78 19.70
C ASN A 113 26.36 15.29 21.10
N GLU A 114 25.70 14.13 21.22
CA GLU A 114 25.57 13.45 22.53
C GLU A 114 26.68 12.39 22.67
N PRO A 115 27.59 12.48 23.65
CA PRO A 115 28.56 11.41 23.91
C PRO A 115 27.79 10.12 24.13
N LYS A 116 28.06 9.12 23.28
CA LYS A 116 27.39 7.81 23.29
C LYS A 116 27.48 7.24 24.70
N ALA A 117 26.36 7.24 25.43
CA ALA A 117 26.25 6.52 26.68
C ALA A 117 26.57 5.05 26.40
N VAL A 118 27.72 4.60 26.90
CA VAL A 118 28.12 3.20 26.91
C VAL A 118 27.03 2.46 27.67
N LYS A 119 26.18 1.71 26.97
CA LYS A 119 25.23 0.80 27.60
C LYS A 119 26.05 -0.18 28.47
N PRO A 120 25.87 -0.22 29.80
CA PRO A 120 26.49 -1.26 30.60
C PRO A 120 25.97 -2.61 30.10
N LYS A 121 26.89 -3.51 29.76
CA LYS A 121 26.55 -4.91 29.47
C LYS A 121 25.77 -5.43 30.68
N SER A 122 24.48 -5.71 30.48
CA SER A 122 23.65 -6.43 31.45
C SER A 122 24.35 -7.75 31.75
N LYS A 123 24.96 -7.86 32.93
CA LYS A 123 25.46 -9.12 33.46
C LYS A 123 24.22 -9.91 33.89
N THR A 124 23.88 -10.94 33.13
CA THR A 124 22.91 -11.96 33.53
C THR A 124 23.31 -12.53 34.89
N PRO A 125 22.46 -12.50 35.92
CA PRO A 125 22.72 -13.23 37.17
C PRO A 125 22.57 -14.73 36.90
N LYS A 126 23.63 -15.51 37.21
CA LYS A 126 23.52 -16.96 37.35
C LYS A 126 22.53 -17.26 38.47
N SER A 127 21.40 -17.89 38.14
CA SER A 127 20.51 -18.50 39.11
C SER A 127 21.26 -19.67 39.77
N GLY A 128 21.72 -19.46 40.99
CA GLY A 128 22.16 -20.53 41.89
C GLY A 128 20.92 -21.10 42.57
N LYS A 129 20.60 -22.35 42.26
CA LYS A 129 19.56 -23.11 42.97
C LYS A 129 20.19 -23.71 44.23
N GLN A 130 19.80 -23.19 45.39
CA GLN A 130 19.91 -23.91 46.66
C GLN A 130 18.55 -24.54 46.97
N GLN A 131 18.60 -25.73 47.56
CA GLN A 131 17.53 -26.68 47.91
C GLN A 131 17.19 -27.70 46.82
#